data_AF-W7LLE2-F1
#
_entry.id   AF-W7LLE2-F1
#
_cell.length_a   1.000
_cell.length_b   1.000
_cell.length_c   1.000
_cell.angle_alpha   90.00
_cell.angle_beta   90.00
_cell.angle_gamma   90.00
#
_symmetry.space_group_name_H-M   'P 1'
#
loop_
_entity.id
_entity.type
_entity.pdbx_description
1 polymer ?
#
loop_
_entity_poly.entity_id
_entity_poly.type
_entity_poly.pdbx_seq_one_letter_code
_entity_poly.pdbx_strand_id
1 'polypeptide(L)'
;MNPPGLDCINTVAPANNVTRADGYYDRKNGYCKGLLLDYANDAQRAIGQCRVGIDPSKAYEEPSWFCYRDIYDPESFEETGSCVIECTTVKDDHKHEPCDIDDWQCMRAGAGLYLEFLCDNKSDTFGICIRHDEEEGDD
;
A
#
# COMPACT_ATOMS: atom_id res chain seq x y z
N MET A 1 1.03 10.52 -23.97
CA MET A 1 0.93 9.24 -24.70
C MET A 1 1.74 8.24 -23.91
N ASN A 2 1.09 7.31 -23.20
CA ASN A 2 1.79 6.22 -22.51
C ASN A 2 2.23 5.18 -23.56
N PRO A 3 3.44 4.58 -23.42
CA PRO A 3 3.90 3.56 -24.35
C PRO A 3 2.99 2.31 -24.29
N PRO A 4 2.75 1.62 -25.43
CA PRO A 4 1.90 0.42 -25.46
C PRO A 4 2.58 -0.72 -24.68
N GLY A 5 1.86 -1.35 -23.75
CA GLY A 5 2.32 -2.53 -22.99
C GLY A 5 2.66 -2.30 -21.51
N LEU A 6 2.47 -1.08 -21.01
CA LEU A 6 2.65 -0.71 -19.59
C LEU A 6 1.29 -0.54 -18.89
N ASP A 7 0.39 -1.49 -19.15
CA ASP A 7 -1.01 -1.41 -18.76
C ASP A 7 -1.18 -1.54 -17.24
N CYS A 8 -0.42 -2.43 -16.60
CA CYS A 8 -0.29 -2.51 -15.14
C CYS A 8 1.19 -2.68 -14.75
N ILE A 9 1.68 -1.86 -13.83
CA ILE A 9 3.00 -2.04 -13.21
C ILE A 9 2.79 -2.50 -11.79
N ASN A 10 3.38 -3.64 -11.45
CA ASN A 10 3.45 -4.08 -10.07
C ASN A 10 4.83 -3.76 -9.50
N THR A 11 4.86 -3.13 -8.33
CA THR A 11 6.09 -2.89 -7.57
C THR A 11 5.99 -3.57 -6.22
N VAL A 12 7.06 -4.22 -5.80
CA VAL A 12 7.08 -5.03 -4.57
C VAL A 12 8.18 -4.61 -3.62
N ALA A 13 7.89 -4.64 -2.32
CA ALA A 13 8.87 -4.34 -1.29
C ALA A 13 8.64 -5.17 -0.01
N PRO A 14 9.70 -5.62 0.68
CA PRO A 14 9.57 -6.32 1.95
C PRO A 14 8.87 -5.43 2.99
N ALA A 15 7.98 -6.04 3.78
CA ALA A 15 7.27 -5.37 4.87
C ALA A 15 8.03 -5.44 6.22
N ASN A 16 9.16 -6.15 6.29
CA ASN A 16 9.95 -6.28 7.50
C ASN A 16 11.01 -5.18 7.65
N ASN A 17 11.36 -4.87 8.90
CA ASN A 17 12.42 -3.92 9.24
C ASN A 17 12.21 -2.51 8.64
N VAL A 18 10.97 -2.14 8.33
CA VAL A 18 10.61 -0.78 7.93
C VAL A 18 10.66 0.11 9.17
N THR A 19 11.50 1.14 9.13
CA THR A 19 11.64 2.14 10.20
C THR A 19 10.75 3.34 9.97
N ARG A 20 10.39 3.63 8.71
CA ARG A 20 9.42 4.67 8.37
C ARG A 20 8.71 4.34 7.07
N ALA A 21 7.43 4.66 7.00
CA ALA A 21 6.65 4.63 5.77
C ALA A 21 6.01 6.00 5.51
N ASP A 22 6.23 6.56 4.33
CA ASP A 22 5.51 7.75 3.86
C ASP A 22 4.47 7.32 2.82
N GLY A 23 3.18 7.46 3.15
CA GLY A 23 2.08 7.28 2.20
C GLY A 23 1.88 8.52 1.36
N TYR A 24 1.70 8.36 0.05
CA TYR A 24 1.41 9.43 -0.90
C TYR A 24 -0.01 9.26 -1.43
N TYR A 25 -0.77 10.35 -1.50
CA TYR A 25 -2.21 10.31 -1.74
C TYR A 25 -2.65 11.23 -2.87
N ASP A 26 -3.70 10.86 -3.59
CA ASP A 26 -4.36 11.76 -4.51
C ASP A 26 -5.03 12.92 -3.76
N ARG A 27 -4.81 14.15 -4.23
CA ARG A 27 -5.36 15.34 -3.56
C ARG A 27 -6.88 15.44 -3.64
N LYS A 28 -7.52 14.87 -4.68
CA LYS A 28 -8.96 15.04 -4.91
C LYS A 28 -9.77 14.06 -4.06
N ASN A 29 -9.35 12.81 -3.98
CA ASN A 29 -10.13 11.74 -3.35
C ASN A 29 -9.44 11.12 -2.12
N GLY A 30 -8.16 11.40 -1.88
CA GLY A 30 -7.41 10.86 -0.74
C GLY A 30 -6.97 9.40 -0.91
N TYR A 31 -7.10 8.81 -2.09
CA TYR A 31 -6.69 7.42 -2.34
C TYR A 31 -5.17 7.33 -2.38
N CYS A 32 -4.64 6.21 -1.89
CA CYS A 32 -3.20 6.00 -1.88
C CYS A 32 -2.69 5.78 -3.30
N LYS A 33 -1.57 6.41 -3.64
CA LYS A 33 -0.86 6.23 -4.90
C LYS A 33 0.43 5.45 -4.74
N GLY A 34 1.01 5.43 -3.56
CA GLY A 34 2.26 4.73 -3.30
C GLY A 34 2.78 4.93 -1.88
N LEU A 35 3.80 4.14 -1.55
CA LEU A 35 4.52 4.17 -0.29
C LEU A 35 6.02 4.31 -0.55
N LEU A 36 6.66 5.21 0.19
CA LEU A 36 8.11 5.27 0.31
C LEU A 36 8.51 4.65 1.65
N LEU A 37 9.28 3.57 1.61
CA LEU A 37 9.67 2.77 2.76
C LEU A 37 11.16 2.99 3.06
N ASP A 38 11.45 3.44 4.27
CA ASP A 38 12.81 3.47 4.83
C ASP A 38 13.01 2.23 5.70
N TYR A 39 14.17 1.60 5.56
CA TYR A 39 14.53 0.37 6.26
C TYR A 39 15.62 0.60 7.29
N ALA A 40 15.67 -0.27 8.30
CA ALA A 40 16.66 -0.22 9.38
C ALA A 40 18.13 -0.34 8.91
N ASN A 41 18.36 -0.80 7.68
CA ASN A 41 19.67 -0.87 7.04
C ASN A 41 20.00 0.36 6.18
N ASP A 42 19.28 1.47 6.39
CA ASP A 42 19.36 2.72 5.63
C ASP A 42 18.97 2.62 4.15
N ALA A 43 18.48 1.46 3.71
CA ALA A 43 17.92 1.32 2.37
C ALA A 43 16.56 2.02 2.28
N GLN A 44 16.19 2.39 1.06
CA GLN A 44 14.89 2.98 0.76
C GLN A 44 14.27 2.28 -0.45
N ARG A 45 12.96 2.02 -0.43
CA ARG A 45 12.20 1.54 -1.59
C ARG A 45 10.91 2.32 -1.77
N ALA A 46 10.62 2.70 -3.00
CA ALA A 46 9.31 3.19 -3.39
C ALA A 46 8.50 2.04 -4.02
N ILE A 47 7.24 1.93 -3.63
CA ILE A 47 6.22 1.13 -4.31
C ILE A 47 5.06 2.03 -4.70
N GLY A 48 4.47 1.78 -5.86
CA GLY A 48 3.49 2.68 -6.47
C GLY A 48 4.11 3.97 -6.99
N GLN A 49 3.31 5.05 -7.01
CA GLN A 49 3.71 6.38 -7.44
C GLN A 49 3.93 7.32 -6.24
N CYS A 50 5.20 7.59 -5.94
CA CYS A 50 5.62 8.49 -4.86
C CYS A 50 6.17 9.80 -5.44
N ARG A 51 5.33 10.84 -5.61
CA ARG A 51 5.79 12.15 -6.11
C ARG A 51 6.15 13.08 -4.96
N VAL A 52 7.37 12.91 -4.45
CA VAL A 52 7.94 13.67 -3.33
C VAL A 52 7.82 15.18 -3.57
N GLY A 53 7.24 15.90 -2.61
CA GLY A 53 7.03 17.35 -2.68
C GLY A 53 5.90 17.81 -3.59
N ILE A 54 5.17 16.89 -4.24
CA ILE A 54 4.04 17.19 -5.13
C ILE A 54 2.73 16.67 -4.52
N ASP A 55 2.70 15.36 -4.21
CA ASP A 55 1.52 14.72 -3.63
C ASP A 55 1.43 14.96 -2.12
N PRO A 56 0.23 15.16 -1.56
CA PRO A 56 0.01 15.06 -0.13
C PRO A 56 0.59 13.76 0.42
N SER A 57 1.31 13.84 1.55
CA SER A 57 1.88 12.68 2.19
C SER A 57 1.59 12.62 3.69
N LYS A 58 1.60 11.40 4.25
CA LYS A 58 1.51 11.12 5.68
C LYS A 58 2.64 10.18 6.07
N ALA A 59 3.42 10.60 7.07
CA ALA A 59 4.53 9.81 7.61
C ALA A 59 4.06 8.93 8.75
N TYR A 60 4.58 7.71 8.79
CA TYR A 60 4.36 6.70 9.81
C TYR A 60 5.72 6.20 10.30
N GLU A 61 6.06 6.56 11.54
CA GLU A 61 7.33 6.15 12.18
C GLU A 61 7.15 4.76 12.82
N GLU A 62 8.14 3.89 12.63
CA GLU A 62 8.19 2.51 13.16
C GLU A 62 6.87 1.73 13.02
N PRO A 63 6.32 1.60 11.79
CA PRO A 63 5.03 0.96 11.58
C PRO A 63 5.08 -0.52 12.01
N SER A 64 4.20 -0.88 12.95
CA SER A 64 3.99 -2.26 13.39
C SER A 64 2.93 -2.97 12.53
N TRP A 65 2.02 -2.21 11.92
CA TRP A 65 1.00 -2.72 11.01
C TRP A 65 0.92 -1.89 9.74
N PHE A 66 0.70 -2.57 8.63
CA PHE A 66 0.25 -2.02 7.36
C PHE A 66 -1.20 -2.46 7.15
N CYS A 67 -2.08 -1.48 7.04
CA CYS A 67 -3.50 -1.71 6.90
C CYS A 67 -4.01 -1.02 5.65
N TYR A 68 -4.89 -1.69 4.92
CA TYR A 68 -5.51 -1.10 3.74
C TYR A 68 -6.96 -1.53 3.62
N ARG A 69 -7.73 -0.77 2.85
CA ARG A 69 -9.03 -1.18 2.36
C ARG A 69 -9.20 -0.77 0.91
N ASP A 70 -9.90 -1.58 0.17
CA ASP A 70 -10.25 -1.29 -1.22
C ASP A 70 -11.43 -0.33 -1.28
N ILE A 71 -11.46 0.48 -2.32
CA ILE A 71 -12.54 1.42 -2.57
C ILE A 71 -13.49 0.81 -3.60
N TYR A 72 -14.77 0.83 -3.25
CA TYR A 72 -15.87 0.38 -4.10
C TYR A 72 -16.65 1.57 -4.63
N ASP A 73 -17.13 1.47 -5.87
CA ASP A 73 -18.06 2.44 -6.41
C ASP A 73 -19.40 2.38 -5.65
N PRO A 74 -19.94 3.51 -5.18
CA PRO A 74 -21.12 3.52 -4.32
C PRO A 74 -22.42 3.15 -5.07
N GLU A 75 -22.44 3.21 -6.40
CA GLU A 75 -23.62 2.89 -7.22
C GLU A 75 -23.58 1.44 -7.73
N SER A 76 -22.44 1.00 -8.27
CA SER A 76 -22.29 -0.35 -8.82
C SER A 76 -21.85 -1.38 -7.79
N PHE A 77 -21.28 -0.95 -6.66
CA PHE A 77 -20.61 -1.81 -5.68
C PHE A 77 -19.44 -2.62 -6.25
N GLU A 78 -18.93 -2.23 -7.42
CA GLU A 78 -17.75 -2.85 -8.02
C GLU A 78 -16.46 -2.22 -7.45
N GLU A 79 -15.41 -3.03 -7.38
CA GLU A 79 -14.10 -2.56 -6.93
C GLU A 79 -13.51 -1.56 -7.92
N THR A 80 -13.02 -0.44 -7.42
CA THR A 80 -12.41 0.62 -8.25
C THR A 80 -10.94 0.35 -8.58
N GLY A 81 -10.31 -0.65 -7.95
CA GLY A 81 -8.86 -0.87 -7.97
C GLY A 81 -8.05 0.19 -7.23
N SER A 82 -8.71 1.09 -6.48
CA SER A 82 -8.06 2.08 -5.62
C SER A 82 -8.16 1.68 -4.15
N CYS A 83 -7.20 2.11 -3.33
CA CYS A 83 -7.18 1.78 -1.90
C CYS A 83 -6.95 3.00 -1.00
N VAL A 84 -7.27 2.83 0.28
CA VAL A 84 -6.83 3.71 1.37
C VAL A 84 -5.88 2.92 2.26
N ILE A 85 -4.82 3.57 2.73
CA ILE A 85 -3.79 2.95 3.58
C ILE A 85 -3.67 3.69 4.90
N GLU A 86 -3.51 2.92 5.96
CA GLU A 86 -3.11 3.38 7.28
C GLU A 86 -2.02 2.47 7.84
N CYS A 87 -1.00 3.05 8.47
CA CYS A 87 -0.05 2.29 9.26
C CYS A 87 -0.21 2.66 10.74
N THR A 88 0.00 1.68 11.63
CA THR A 88 -0.14 1.88 13.07
C THR A 88 1.09 1.38 13.82
N THR A 89 1.39 1.98 14.97
CA THR A 89 2.52 1.62 15.84
C THR A 89 2.11 0.76 17.03
N VAL A 90 0.82 0.47 17.14
CA VAL A 90 0.26 -0.37 18.20
C VAL A 90 0.77 -1.80 18.04
N LYS A 91 1.14 -2.44 19.15
CA LYS A 91 1.70 -3.81 19.13
C LYS A 91 0.64 -4.89 19.14
N ASP A 92 -0.54 -4.56 19.62
CA ASP A 92 -1.69 -5.44 19.73
C ASP A 92 -2.68 -5.16 18.59
N ASP A 93 -3.80 -5.88 18.59
CA ASP A 93 -4.90 -5.64 17.67
C ASP A 93 -5.44 -4.21 17.80
N HIS A 94 -5.93 -3.68 16.69
CA HIS A 94 -6.44 -2.33 16.60
C HIS A 94 -7.73 -2.27 15.79
N LYS A 95 -8.34 -1.09 15.78
CA LYS A 95 -9.58 -0.81 15.06
C LYS A 95 -9.35 0.37 14.13
N HIS A 96 -10.03 0.34 13.00
CA HIS A 96 -10.07 1.45 12.06
C HIS A 96 -11.41 2.14 12.13
N GLU A 97 -11.42 3.43 11.82
CA GLU A 97 -12.63 4.18 11.59
C GLU A 97 -12.92 4.29 10.08
N PRO A 98 -14.18 4.12 9.66
CA PRO A 98 -15.34 3.82 10.49
C PRO A 98 -15.39 2.32 10.93
N CYS A 99 -15.62 2.07 12.23
CA CYS A 99 -15.55 0.71 12.83
C CYS A 99 -16.63 -0.27 12.36
N ASP A 100 -17.68 0.20 11.68
CA ASP A 100 -18.80 -0.61 11.18
C ASP A 100 -18.54 -1.21 9.80
N ILE A 101 -17.42 -0.87 9.17
CA ILE A 101 -17.00 -1.41 7.89
C ILE A 101 -15.86 -2.41 8.15
N ASP A 102 -16.16 -3.70 7.98
CA ASP A 102 -15.22 -4.82 8.15
C ASP A 102 -14.45 -5.11 6.83
N ASP A 103 -13.97 -4.04 6.17
CA ASP A 103 -13.24 -4.11 4.89
C ASP A 103 -11.72 -3.96 5.04
N TRP A 104 -11.26 -3.51 6.22
CA TRP A 104 -9.85 -3.31 6.50
C TRP A 104 -9.09 -4.63 6.57
N GLN A 105 -8.08 -4.74 5.73
CA GLN A 105 -7.08 -5.78 5.75
C GLN A 105 -5.88 -5.27 6.57
N CYS A 106 -5.67 -5.85 7.75
CA CYS A 106 -4.62 -5.45 8.69
C CYS A 106 -3.51 -6.49 8.72
N MET A 107 -2.26 -6.07 8.48
CA MET A 107 -1.12 -6.97 8.50
C MET A 107 0.01 -6.45 9.36
N ARG A 108 0.52 -7.33 10.22
CA ARG A 108 1.67 -7.05 11.06
C ARG A 108 2.94 -7.06 10.21
N ALA A 109 3.72 -5.98 10.31
CA ALA A 109 5.03 -5.90 9.69
C ALA A 109 5.92 -7.06 10.18
N GLY A 110 6.37 -7.91 9.26
CA GLY A 110 7.00 -9.19 9.61
C GLY A 110 7.82 -9.80 8.47
N ALA A 111 8.76 -10.67 8.82
CA ALA A 111 9.60 -11.37 7.86
C ALA A 111 8.78 -12.30 6.95
N GLY A 112 9.19 -12.44 5.68
CA GLY A 112 8.48 -13.26 4.68
C GLY A 112 7.22 -12.62 4.08
N LEU A 113 6.95 -11.36 4.42
CA LEU A 113 5.81 -10.60 3.89
C LEU A 113 6.28 -9.46 2.99
N TYR A 114 5.56 -9.27 1.89
CA TYR A 114 5.81 -8.22 0.92
C TYR A 114 4.55 -7.40 0.67
N LEU A 115 4.75 -6.09 0.52
CA LEU A 115 3.76 -5.17 0.00
C LEU A 115 3.90 -5.16 -1.52
N GLU A 116 2.84 -5.52 -2.24
CA GLU A 116 2.74 -5.38 -3.68
C GLU A 116 1.78 -4.24 -4.01
N PHE A 117 2.23 -3.32 -4.85
CA PHE A 117 1.45 -2.18 -5.28
C PHE A 117 1.16 -2.31 -6.77
N LEU A 118 -0.12 -2.31 -7.14
CA LEU A 118 -0.61 -2.43 -8.51
C LEU A 118 -0.96 -1.04 -9.03
N CYS A 119 -0.33 -0.64 -10.13
CA CYS A 119 -0.58 0.64 -10.79
C CYS A 119 -1.15 0.39 -12.18
N ASP A 120 -2.43 0.70 -12.40
CA ASP A 120 -3.02 0.75 -13.73
C ASP A 120 -3.05 2.20 -14.22
N ASN A 121 -2.18 2.49 -15.18
CA ASN A 121 -2.03 3.84 -15.73
C ASN A 121 -3.16 4.24 -16.69
N LYS A 122 -3.96 3.29 -17.20
CA LYS A 122 -5.10 3.58 -18.07
C LYS A 122 -6.30 4.04 -17.27
N SER A 123 -6.57 3.35 -16.16
CA SER A 123 -7.65 3.69 -15.25
C SER A 123 -7.25 4.72 -14.18
N ASP A 124 -5.95 5.03 -14.04
CA ASP A 124 -5.38 5.87 -12.97
C ASP A 124 -5.72 5.32 -11.57
N THR A 125 -5.64 3.99 -11.44
CA THR A 125 -5.98 3.25 -10.22
C THR A 125 -4.75 2.61 -9.58
N PHE A 126 -4.83 2.50 -8.26
CA PHE A 126 -3.69 2.26 -7.37
C PHE A 126 -4.12 1.35 -6.22
N GLY A 127 -3.82 0.06 -6.36
CA GLY A 127 -4.15 -0.97 -5.38
C GLY A 127 -2.93 -1.39 -4.59
N ILE A 128 -3.15 -1.88 -3.37
CA ILE A 128 -2.13 -2.56 -2.59
C ILE A 128 -2.65 -3.93 -2.19
N CYS A 129 -1.78 -4.93 -2.27
CA CYS A 129 -2.07 -6.24 -1.72
C CYS A 129 -0.83 -6.79 -1.02
N ILE A 130 -1.07 -7.89 -0.32
CA ILE A 130 -0.07 -8.54 0.49
C ILE A 130 0.31 -9.85 -0.17
N ARG A 131 1.61 -10.06 -0.37
CA ARG A 131 2.15 -11.34 -0.79
C ARG A 131 2.91 -12.00 0.34
N HIS A 132 2.70 -13.30 0.47
CA HIS A 132 3.61 -14.17 1.19
C HIS A 132 4.74 -14.57 0.24
N ASP A 133 5.95 -14.79 0.77
CA ASP A 133 6.94 -15.59 0.03
C ASP A 133 6.29 -16.95 -0.24
N GLU A 134 6.07 -17.26 -1.52
CA GLU A 134 5.93 -18.67 -1.91
C GLU A 134 7.29 -19.27 -1.63
N GLU A 135 7.40 -20.19 -0.65
CA GLU A 135 8.56 -21.08 -0.62
C GLU A 135 8.62 -21.71 -2.02
N GLU A 136 9.63 -21.35 -2.83
CA GLU A 136 9.96 -22.15 -4.00
C GLU A 136 10.12 -23.57 -3.47
N GLY A 137 9.15 -24.43 -3.76
CA GLY A 137 9.22 -25.83 -3.41
C GLY A 137 10.48 -26.38 -4.06
N ASP A 138 11.48 -26.71 -3.25
CA ASP A 138 12.62 -27.48 -3.69
C ASP A 138 12.10 -28.77 -4.34
N ASP A 139 12.32 -28.92 -5.65
CA ASP A 139 12.03 -30.11 -6.47
C ASP A 139 12.66 -31.40 -5.89
#